data_AF-A0AAD9P743-F1
#
_entry.id   AF-A0AAD9P743-F1
#
_cell.length_a   1.000
_cell.length_b   1.000
_cell.length_c   1.000
_cell.angle_alpha   90.00
_cell.angle_beta   90.00
_cell.angle_gamma   90.00
#
_symmetry.space_group_name_H-M   'P 1'
#
loop_
_entity.id
_entity.type
_entity.pdbx_description
1 polymer ?
#
loop_
_entity_poly.entity_id
_entity_poly.type
_entity_poly.pdbx_seq_one_letter_code
_entity_poly.pdbx_strand_id
1 'polypeptide(L)'
;MWNECYTEHAEQKMCTLPHFQVYREQQVGLCWKESLKCVNCEYHSRMYKLYSEIETGRCGQRAATTNVALHIGLQDSTTATTKFRHILTAMDTPPPSHTGLQRTANKVAALTAQATMDDLRMRRQKSKETDTLRGLPAKTVTIVVARMLHRLSGLQSAGKLVNRKS
;
A
#
# COMPACT_ATOMS: atom_id res chain seq x y z
N MET A 1 -14.71 -10.00 13.10
CA MET A 1 -15.07 -8.99 14.12
C MET A 1 -16.41 -9.32 14.78
N TRP A 2 -17.57 -8.99 14.20
CA TRP A 2 -18.87 -9.13 14.89
C TRP A 2 -19.12 -10.53 15.47
N ASN A 3 -19.06 -11.58 14.65
CA ASN A 3 -19.27 -12.96 15.11
C ASN A 3 -18.31 -13.36 16.23
N GLU A 4 -17.06 -12.95 16.14
CA GLU A 4 -16.03 -13.21 17.16
C GLU A 4 -16.35 -12.49 18.47
N CYS A 5 -16.81 -11.23 18.40
CA CYS A 5 -17.24 -10.48 19.58
C CYS A 5 -18.48 -11.10 20.24
N TYR A 6 -19.44 -11.61 19.45
CA TYR A 6 -20.59 -12.35 19.98
C TYR A 6 -20.15 -13.62 20.72
N THR A 7 -19.23 -14.39 20.14
CA THR A 7 -18.69 -15.61 20.77
C THR A 7 -17.92 -15.28 22.05
N GLU A 8 -16.95 -14.37 21.99
CA GLU A 8 -16.15 -13.95 23.16
C GLU A 8 -17.05 -13.43 24.29
N HIS A 9 -18.05 -12.62 23.97
CA HIS A 9 -18.99 -12.10 24.95
C HIS A 9 -19.85 -13.22 25.59
N ALA A 10 -20.34 -14.16 24.78
CA ALA A 10 -21.13 -15.30 25.28
C ALA A 10 -20.31 -16.18 26.23
N GLU A 11 -19.03 -16.41 25.92
CA GLU A 11 -18.10 -17.16 26.76
C GLU A 11 -17.84 -16.49 28.11
N GLN A 12 -17.77 -15.16 28.15
CA GLN A 12 -17.58 -14.41 29.40
C GLN A 12 -18.82 -14.43 30.31
N LYS A 13 -20.00 -14.81 29.80
CA LYS A 13 -21.29 -14.84 30.53
C LYS A 13 -21.63 -13.53 31.27
N MET A 14 -21.13 -12.40 30.76
CA MET A 14 -21.25 -11.07 31.38
C MET A 14 -22.66 -10.48 31.25
N CYS A 15 -23.39 -10.78 30.17
CA CYS A 15 -24.83 -10.53 30.09
C CYS A 15 -25.55 -11.51 29.17
N THR A 16 -26.88 -11.60 29.32
CA THR A 16 -27.75 -12.51 28.56
C THR A 16 -28.29 -11.89 27.27
N LEU A 17 -28.33 -10.56 27.18
CA LEU A 17 -28.83 -9.81 26.03
C LEU A 17 -27.71 -8.96 25.44
N PRO A 18 -26.91 -9.50 24.50
CA PRO A 18 -25.83 -8.76 23.87
C PRO A 18 -26.40 -7.64 22.99
N HIS A 19 -26.06 -6.39 23.30
CA HIS A 19 -26.31 -5.24 22.46
C HIS A 19 -24.99 -4.53 22.19
N PHE A 20 -24.49 -4.61 20.97
CA PHE A 20 -23.18 -4.09 20.60
C PHE A 20 -23.27 -2.75 19.90
N GLN A 21 -22.34 -1.87 20.24
CA GLN A 21 -22.09 -0.62 19.55
C GLN A 21 -20.60 -0.46 19.28
N VAL A 22 -20.25 0.34 18.27
CA VAL A 22 -18.85 0.69 18.02
C VAL A 22 -18.34 1.55 19.19
N TYR A 23 -17.23 1.15 19.78
CA TYR A 23 -16.61 1.82 20.92
C TYR A 23 -15.51 2.78 20.51
N ARG A 24 -14.59 2.29 19.67
CA ARG A 24 -13.46 3.07 19.17
C ARG A 24 -13.28 2.76 17.70
N GLU A 25 -13.02 3.80 16.95
CA GLU A 25 -12.66 3.73 15.54
C GLU A 25 -11.31 4.41 15.35
N GLN A 26 -10.47 3.82 14.51
CA GLN A 26 -9.20 4.42 14.12
C GLN A 26 -9.04 4.30 12.60
N GLN A 27 -9.01 5.46 11.94
CA GLN A 27 -8.68 5.52 10.52
C GLN A 27 -7.16 5.34 10.29
N VAL A 28 -6.81 4.50 9.33
CA VAL A 28 -5.43 4.20 8.89
C VAL A 28 -5.38 4.35 7.36
N GLY A 29 -5.13 5.56 6.89
CA GLY A 29 -5.23 5.87 5.46
C GLY A 29 -6.69 5.79 4.99
N LEU A 30 -6.97 4.90 4.03
CA LEU A 30 -8.33 4.58 3.57
C LEU A 30 -8.97 3.41 4.33
N CYS A 31 -8.34 2.89 5.37
CA CYS A 31 -8.84 1.71 6.08
C CYS A 31 -9.24 2.07 7.51
N TRP A 32 -10.04 1.21 8.14
CA TRP A 32 -10.48 1.38 9.51
C TRP A 32 -10.04 0.24 10.41
N LYS A 33 -9.82 0.58 11.67
CA LYS A 33 -9.81 -0.37 12.79
C LYS A 33 -10.95 -0.03 13.72
N GLU A 34 -11.60 -1.05 14.24
CA GLU A 34 -12.77 -0.87 15.10
C GLU A 34 -12.70 -1.80 16.30
N SER A 35 -13.20 -1.32 17.43
CA SER A 35 -13.51 -2.14 18.60
C SER A 35 -14.97 -1.97 18.96
N LEU A 36 -15.60 -3.03 19.43
CA LEU A 36 -16.99 -3.04 19.87
C LEU A 36 -17.06 -3.00 21.39
N LYS A 37 -18.15 -2.47 21.93
CA LYS A 37 -18.53 -2.64 23.33
C LYS A 37 -19.96 -3.12 23.43
N CYS A 38 -20.25 -3.88 24.48
CA CYS A 38 -21.63 -4.12 24.86
C CYS A 38 -22.18 -2.88 25.56
N VAL A 39 -23.44 -2.52 25.31
CA VAL A 39 -24.13 -1.44 26.02
C VAL A 39 -24.66 -1.92 27.37
N ASN A 40 -24.95 -3.21 27.48
CA ASN A 40 -25.61 -3.82 28.63
C ASN A 40 -24.63 -4.39 29.67
N CYS A 41 -23.32 -4.41 29.38
CA CYS A 41 -22.28 -4.88 30.29
C CYS A 41 -20.94 -4.22 29.99
N GLU A 42 -19.91 -4.53 30.77
CA GLU A 42 -18.57 -3.93 30.65
C GLU A 42 -17.68 -4.57 29.58
N TYR A 43 -18.23 -5.45 28.72
CA TYR A 43 -17.47 -6.07 27.65
C TYR A 43 -16.97 -5.01 26.65
N HIS A 44 -15.66 -5.05 26.40
CA HIS A 44 -14.98 -4.30 25.35
C HIS A 44 -14.12 -5.28 24.54
N SER A 45 -14.29 -5.27 23.23
CA SER A 45 -13.48 -6.10 22.35
C SER A 45 -12.08 -5.52 22.17
N ARG A 46 -11.16 -6.36 21.70
CA ARG A 46 -9.90 -5.88 21.10
C ARG A 46 -10.18 -5.02 19.87
N MET A 47 -9.17 -4.26 19.45
CA MET A 47 -9.20 -3.49 18.21
C MET A 47 -8.97 -4.41 17.00
N TYR A 48 -9.96 -4.52 16.13
CA TYR A 48 -9.93 -5.31 14.91
C TYR A 48 -9.50 -4.48 13.71
N LYS A 49 -8.70 -5.05 12.82
CA LYS A 49 -8.39 -4.44 11.51
C LYS A 49 -9.48 -4.85 10.53
N LEU A 50 -10.14 -3.89 9.89
CA LEU A 50 -11.11 -4.15 8.82
C LEU A 50 -10.46 -4.19 7.43
N TYR A 51 -9.17 -4.55 7.39
CA TYR A 51 -8.37 -4.54 6.18
C TYR A 51 -7.31 -5.65 6.22
N SER A 52 -6.86 -6.09 5.05
CA SER A 52 -5.72 -7.00 4.91
C SER A 52 -4.41 -6.23 4.91
N GLU A 53 -3.37 -6.85 5.45
CA GLU A 53 -2.02 -6.29 5.50
C GLU A 53 -1.09 -6.97 4.51
N ILE A 54 -0.14 -6.21 3.97
CA ILE A 54 0.93 -6.77 3.15
C ILE A 54 1.99 -7.39 4.06
N GLU A 55 2.31 -8.65 3.80
CA GLU A 55 3.39 -9.35 4.49
C GLU A 55 4.74 -8.79 4.04
N THR A 56 5.59 -8.41 4.99
CA THR A 56 6.88 -7.75 4.70
C THR A 56 8.06 -8.43 5.40
N GLY A 57 7.83 -9.52 6.13
CA GLY A 57 8.85 -10.24 6.90
C GLY A 57 9.54 -9.43 8.00
N ARG A 58 9.17 -8.16 8.20
CA ARG A 58 9.77 -7.25 9.18
C ARG A 58 8.85 -7.07 10.38
N CYS A 59 9.46 -6.87 11.55
CA CYS A 59 8.74 -6.47 12.75
C CYS A 59 8.29 -5.00 12.61
N GLY A 60 7.03 -4.71 12.91
CA GLY A 60 6.45 -3.36 12.86
C GLY A 60 5.06 -3.29 12.24
N GLN A 61 4.51 -2.08 12.16
CA GLN A 61 3.22 -1.83 11.52
C GLN A 61 3.31 -2.15 10.02
N ARG A 62 2.44 -3.05 9.57
CA ARG A 62 2.35 -3.43 8.16
C ARG A 62 1.43 -2.47 7.43
N ALA A 63 1.72 -2.25 6.15
CA ALA A 63 0.87 -1.42 5.31
C ALA A 63 -0.42 -2.17 4.97
N ALA A 64 -1.55 -1.47 5.02
CA ALA A 64 -2.80 -2.00 4.51
C ALA A 64 -2.70 -2.19 2.98
N THR A 65 -3.20 -3.32 2.50
CA THR A 65 -3.20 -3.66 1.06
C THR A 65 -3.89 -2.58 0.24
N THR A 66 -5.06 -2.12 0.68
CA THR A 66 -5.84 -1.08 0.00
C THR A 66 -5.08 0.24 -0.16
N ASN A 67 -4.32 0.66 0.86
CA ASN A 67 -3.54 1.89 0.79
C ASN A 67 -2.43 1.82 -0.27
N VAL A 68 -1.79 0.66 -0.41
CA VAL A 68 -0.76 0.46 -1.44
C VAL A 68 -1.40 0.31 -2.82
N ALA A 69 -2.48 -0.46 -2.93
CA ALA A 69 -3.22 -0.67 -4.18
C ALA A 69 -3.73 0.64 -4.76
N LEU A 70 -4.24 1.56 -3.92
CA LEU A 70 -4.61 2.90 -4.34
C LEU A 70 -3.46 3.58 -5.09
N HIS A 71 -2.26 3.59 -4.52
CA HIS A 71 -1.15 4.30 -5.13
C HIS A 71 -0.62 3.63 -6.39
N ILE A 72 -0.77 2.31 -6.53
CA ILE A 72 -0.51 1.61 -7.79
C ILE A 72 -1.51 2.10 -8.84
N GLY A 73 -2.82 2.09 -8.53
CA GLY A 73 -3.84 2.59 -9.45
C GLY A 73 -3.67 4.08 -9.79
N LEU A 74 -3.24 4.89 -8.82
CA LEU A 74 -2.97 6.31 -9.06
C LEU A 74 -1.76 6.54 -9.97
N GLN A 75 -0.77 5.65 -9.98
CA GLN A 75 0.39 5.74 -10.90
C GLN A 75 0.00 5.50 -12.36
N ASP A 76 -0.96 4.61 -12.59
CA ASP A 76 -1.50 4.36 -13.94
C ASP A 76 -2.54 5.42 -14.35
N SER A 77 -3.06 6.17 -13.38
CA SER A 77 -4.01 7.27 -13.63
C SER A 77 -3.31 8.61 -13.84
N THR A 78 -3.97 9.55 -14.53
CA THR A 78 -3.54 10.95 -14.60
C THR A 78 -3.92 11.75 -13.33
N THR A 79 -4.36 11.09 -12.25
CA THR A 79 -4.94 11.72 -11.07
C THR A 79 -3.92 11.84 -9.96
N ALA A 80 -3.64 13.09 -9.54
CA ALA A 80 -2.80 13.35 -8.38
C ALA A 80 -3.50 12.97 -7.06
N THR A 81 -2.71 12.63 -6.04
CA THR A 81 -3.18 12.32 -4.68
C THR A 81 -4.08 13.41 -4.09
N THR A 82 -3.80 14.68 -4.37
CA THR A 82 -4.63 15.82 -3.96
C THR A 82 -6.02 15.78 -4.58
N LYS A 83 -6.12 15.49 -5.88
CA LYS A 83 -7.41 15.36 -6.57
C LYS A 83 -8.20 14.18 -6.02
N PHE A 84 -7.53 13.07 -5.72
CA PHE A 84 -8.19 11.92 -5.10
C PHE A 84 -8.78 12.27 -3.72
N ARG A 85 -8.11 13.09 -2.90
CA ARG A 85 -8.68 13.58 -1.64
C ARG A 85 -9.98 14.38 -1.86
N HIS A 86 -10.04 15.21 -2.89
CA HIS A 86 -11.27 15.94 -3.22
C HIS A 86 -12.41 15.00 -3.61
N ILE A 87 -12.11 13.92 -4.35
CA ILE A 87 -13.10 12.89 -4.69
C ILE A 87 -13.62 12.22 -3.42
N LEU A 88 -12.75 11.84 -2.49
CA LEU A 88 -13.17 11.24 -1.20
C LEU A 88 -14.09 12.18 -0.43
N THR A 89 -13.72 13.47 -0.33
CA THR A 89 -14.56 14.48 0.32
C THR A 89 -15.92 14.63 -0.35
N ALA A 90 -15.99 14.57 -1.68
CA ALA A 90 -17.25 14.63 -2.42
C ALA A 90 -18.13 13.38 -2.25
N MET A 91 -17.56 12.25 -1.81
CA MET A 91 -18.26 11.01 -1.49
C MET A 91 -18.55 10.85 0.01
N ASP A 92 -18.50 11.94 0.77
CA ASP A 92 -18.67 11.94 2.24
C ASP A 92 -17.74 10.95 2.97
N THR A 93 -16.60 10.62 2.35
CA THR A 93 -15.58 9.74 2.93
C THR A 93 -14.46 10.60 3.52
N PRO A 94 -14.12 10.46 4.82
CA PRO A 94 -13.09 11.29 5.43
C PRO A 94 -11.74 11.04 4.74
N PRO A 95 -11.13 12.04 4.09
CA PRO A 95 -9.91 11.83 3.34
C PRO A 95 -8.73 11.64 4.31
N PRO A 96 -7.78 10.74 4.00
CA PRO A 96 -6.58 10.61 4.81
C PRO A 96 -5.71 11.86 4.73
N SER A 97 -4.75 11.95 5.66
CA SER A 97 -3.82 13.07 5.72
C SER A 97 -3.02 13.17 4.42
N HIS A 98 -2.83 14.41 3.95
CA HIS A 98 -2.04 14.68 2.74
C HIS A 98 -0.61 14.14 2.87
N THR A 99 0.01 14.37 4.02
CA THR A 99 1.38 13.92 4.31
C THR A 99 1.47 12.39 4.35
N GLY A 100 0.47 11.71 4.91
CA GLY A 100 0.40 10.24 4.92
C GLY A 100 0.26 9.64 3.53
N LEU A 101 -0.62 10.23 2.70
CA LEU A 101 -0.76 9.85 1.29
C LEU A 101 0.53 10.07 0.51
N GLN A 102 1.19 11.23 0.67
CA GLN A 102 2.41 11.52 -0.07
C GLN A 102 3.56 10.58 0.32
N ARG A 103 3.71 10.27 1.61
CA ARG A 103 4.70 9.30 2.08
C ARG A 103 4.46 7.91 1.46
N THR A 104 3.21 7.47 1.42
CA THR A 104 2.85 6.17 0.84
C THR A 104 3.08 6.18 -0.68
N ALA A 105 2.68 7.23 -1.39
CA ALA A 105 2.94 7.41 -2.81
C ALA A 105 4.43 7.31 -3.14
N ASN A 106 5.29 8.00 -2.39
CA ASN A 106 6.73 7.98 -2.59
C ASN A 106 7.32 6.57 -2.37
N LYS A 107 6.83 5.86 -1.35
CA LYS A 107 7.25 4.47 -1.08
C LYS A 107 6.86 3.53 -2.23
N VAL A 108 5.62 3.61 -2.71
CA VAL A 108 5.14 2.79 -3.83
C VAL A 108 5.89 3.15 -5.11
N ALA A 109 6.12 4.42 -5.40
CA ALA A 109 6.89 4.85 -6.58
C ALA A 109 8.32 4.29 -6.58
N ALA A 110 8.99 4.26 -5.42
CA ALA A 110 10.31 3.66 -5.31
C ALA A 110 10.29 2.14 -5.58
N LEU A 111 9.27 1.43 -5.07
CA LEU A 111 9.10 -0.01 -5.30
C LEU A 111 8.78 -0.32 -6.77
N THR A 112 7.86 0.43 -7.38
CA THR A 112 7.53 0.28 -8.80
C THR A 112 8.75 0.52 -9.67
N ALA A 113 9.51 1.60 -9.43
CA ALA A 113 10.72 1.90 -10.18
C ALA A 113 11.77 0.78 -10.07
N GLN A 114 11.94 0.20 -8.88
CA GLN A 114 12.85 -0.92 -8.68
C GLN A 114 12.40 -2.16 -9.46
N ALA A 115 11.12 -2.52 -9.37
CA ALA A 115 10.56 -3.64 -10.11
C ALA A 115 10.71 -3.46 -11.63
N THR A 116 10.49 -2.25 -12.14
CA THR A 116 10.71 -1.92 -13.56
C THR A 116 12.17 -2.06 -13.95
N MET A 117 13.11 -1.60 -13.12
CA MET A 117 14.54 -1.74 -13.42
C MET A 117 14.97 -3.21 -13.48
N ASP A 118 14.46 -4.05 -12.58
CA ASP A 118 14.77 -5.48 -12.58
C ASP A 118 14.14 -6.20 -13.79
N ASP A 119 12.90 -5.85 -14.17
CA ASP A 119 12.28 -6.32 -15.42
C ASP A 119 13.10 -5.92 -16.66
N LEU A 120 13.51 -4.66 -16.77
CA LEU A 120 14.34 -4.18 -17.87
C LEU A 120 15.70 -4.90 -17.94
N ARG A 121 16.30 -5.24 -16.78
CA ARG A 121 17.53 -6.04 -16.71
C ARG A 121 17.31 -7.46 -17.23
N MET A 122 16.24 -8.12 -16.82
CA MET A 122 15.88 -9.46 -17.31
C MET A 122 15.64 -9.46 -18.81
N ARG A 123 14.87 -8.49 -19.33
CA ARG A 123 14.61 -8.34 -20.77
C ARG A 123 15.89 -8.10 -21.56
N ARG A 124 16.82 -7.29 -21.03
CA ARG A 124 18.13 -7.07 -21.65
C ARG A 124 18.93 -8.36 -21.74
N GLN A 125 18.94 -9.16 -20.67
CA GLN A 125 19.67 -10.43 -20.65
C GLN A 125 19.09 -11.43 -21.66
N LYS A 126 17.77 -11.60 -21.66
CA LYS A 126 17.06 -12.46 -22.63
C LYS A 126 17.29 -12.02 -24.09
N SER A 127 17.37 -10.71 -24.33
CA SER A 127 17.68 -10.17 -25.66
C SER A 127 19.09 -10.55 -26.10
N LYS A 128 20.09 -10.45 -25.20
CA LYS A 128 21.47 -10.87 -25.50
C LYS A 128 21.57 -12.37 -25.81
N GLU A 129 20.88 -13.20 -25.04
CA GLU A 129 20.83 -14.65 -25.26
C GLU A 129 20.21 -14.98 -26.63
N THR A 130 19.10 -14.31 -26.97
CA THR A 130 18.45 -14.45 -28.27
C THR A 130 19.36 -14.01 -29.42
N ASP A 131 20.07 -12.90 -29.26
CA ASP A 131 21.03 -12.40 -30.28
C ASP A 131 22.21 -13.37 -30.47
N THR A 132 22.67 -13.99 -29.37
CA THR A 132 23.74 -15.00 -29.40
C THR A 132 23.29 -16.25 -30.16
N LEU A 133 22.06 -16.74 -29.89
CA LEU A 133 21.47 -17.88 -30.61
C LEU A 133 21.26 -17.60 -32.11
N ARG A 134 21.06 -16.33 -32.49
CA ARG A 134 20.89 -15.89 -33.88
C ARG A 134 22.20 -15.62 -34.62
N GLY A 135 23.36 -15.77 -33.95
CA GLY A 135 24.67 -15.48 -34.54
C GLY A 135 24.92 -13.99 -34.81
N LEU A 136 24.15 -13.10 -34.19
CA LEU A 136 24.28 -11.65 -34.34
C LEU A 136 25.27 -11.09 -33.31
N PRO A 137 26.04 -10.03 -33.64
CA PRO A 137 26.93 -9.38 -32.68
C PRO A 137 26.10 -8.77 -31.54
N ALA A 138 26.53 -9.01 -30.29
CA ALA A 138 25.80 -8.70 -29.05
C ALA A 138 25.43 -7.21 -28.80
N LYS A 139 25.71 -6.30 -29.73
CA LYS A 139 25.55 -4.84 -29.57
C LYS A 139 24.26 -4.26 -30.16
N THR A 140 23.52 -4.98 -31.00
CA THR A 140 22.46 -4.36 -31.82
C THR A 140 21.22 -3.93 -31.01
N VAL A 141 20.78 -4.70 -30.01
CA VAL A 141 19.54 -4.41 -29.25
C VAL A 141 19.79 -3.57 -27.97
N THR A 142 21.05 -3.28 -27.63
CA THR A 142 21.41 -2.76 -26.29
C THR A 142 21.06 -1.28 -26.08
N ILE A 143 20.88 -0.50 -27.14
CA ILE A 143 20.84 0.98 -27.05
C ILE A 143 19.55 1.50 -26.39
N VAL A 144 18.39 0.91 -26.67
CA VAL A 144 17.11 1.41 -26.16
C VAL A 144 16.94 1.13 -24.66
N VAL A 145 17.24 -0.09 -24.23
CA VAL A 145 17.10 -0.50 -22.82
C VAL A 145 18.15 0.16 -21.93
N ALA A 146 19.38 0.33 -22.42
CA ALA A 146 20.45 1.01 -21.67
C ALA A 146 20.13 2.50 -21.42
N ARG A 147 19.51 3.19 -22.40
CA ARG A 147 19.13 4.60 -22.27
C ARG A 147 17.98 4.82 -21.29
N MET A 148 17.02 3.88 -21.21
CA MET A 148 15.95 3.89 -20.19
C MET A 148 16.49 3.63 -18.78
N LEU A 149 17.38 2.65 -18.61
CA LEU A 149 18.00 2.36 -17.31
C LEU A 149 18.79 3.55 -16.75
N HIS A 150 19.52 4.28 -17.58
CA HIS A 150 20.26 5.48 -17.18
C HIS A 150 19.34 6.63 -16.72
N ARG A 151 18.17 6.81 -17.35
CA ARG A 151 17.16 7.80 -16.91
C ARG A 151 16.55 7.42 -15.55
N LEU A 152 16.24 6.14 -15.34
CA LEU A 152 15.63 5.67 -14.09
C LEU A 152 16.60 5.76 -12.90
N SER A 153 17.90 5.49 -13.10
CA SER A 153 18.93 5.67 -12.06
C SER A 153 19.14 7.14 -11.65
N GLY A 154 18.93 8.08 -12.57
CA GLY A 154 18.95 9.52 -12.27
C GLY A 154 17.81 9.93 -11.34
N LEU A 155 16.61 9.37 -11.54
CA LEU A 155 15.43 9.65 -10.71
C LEU A 155 15.55 9.07 -9.30
N GLN A 156 16.17 7.90 -9.13
CA GLN A 156 16.45 7.34 -7.80
C GLN A 156 17.43 8.22 -6.99
N SER A 157 18.42 8.83 -7.66
CA SER A 157 19.38 9.75 -7.04
C SER A 157 18.71 11.05 -6.57
N ALA A 158 17.76 11.57 -7.36
CA ALA A 158 16.96 12.74 -7.02
C ALA A 158 15.98 12.45 -5.86
N GLY A 159 15.35 11.28 -5.83
CA GLY A 159 14.44 10.88 -4.75
C GLY A 159 15.14 10.70 -3.39
N LYS A 160 16.42 10.28 -3.37
CA LYS A 160 17.22 10.20 -2.14
C LYS A 160 17.58 11.58 -1.55
N LEU A 161 17.70 12.61 -2.37
CA LEU A 161 17.99 13.98 -1.91
C LEU A 161 16.78 14.64 -1.23
N VAL A 162 15.56 14.30 -1.64
CA VAL A 162 14.33 14.83 -1.03
C VAL A 162 14.07 14.24 0.37
N ASN A 163 14.43 12.97 0.60
CA ASN A 163 14.24 12.30 1.89
C ASN A 163 15.28 12.65 2.97
N ARG A 164 16.31 13.46 2.68
CA ARG A 164 17.32 13.92 3.67
C ARG A 164 17.00 15.28 4.31
N LYS A 165 15.90 15.94 3.92
CA LYS A 165 15.52 17.29 4.40
C LYS A 165 14.17 17.33 5.13
N SER A 166 13.72 16.24 5.76
CA SER A 166 12.51 16.22 6.60
C SER A 166 12.77 15.60 7.96
#